data_AF-A0A536TVT6-F1
#
_entry.id   AF-A0A536TVT6-F1
#
_cell.length_a   1.000
_cell.length_b   1.000
_cell.length_c   1.000
_cell.angle_alpha   90.00
_cell.angle_beta   90.00
_cell.angle_gamma   90.00
#
_symmetry.space_group_name_H-M   'P 1'
#
loop_
_entity.id
_entity.type
_entity.pdbx_description
1 polymer ?
#
loop_
_entity_poly.entity_id
_entity_poly.type
_entity_poly.pdbx_seq_one_letter_code
_entity_poly.pdbx_strand_id
1 'polypeptide(L)'
;MHEFVDIAVFWAVVLAGICLLARFPESWLGRILFARLGPLPIRGELRSRYLLRWGLFGGGWFVQAILVLAIGAAALRLQPGLAESLYFLVLWAVVVPLFAAIALSGSLLAVGAALWRRYIGAERRAGSRSHAVQA
;
A
#
# COMPACT_ATOMS: atom_id res chain seq x y z
N MET A 1 -16.25 -10.84 -31.92
CA MET A 1 -17.14 -10.00 -31.10
C MET A 1 -17.01 -10.30 -29.61
N HIS A 2 -16.80 -11.56 -29.19
CA HIS A 2 -16.57 -11.93 -27.78
C HIS A 2 -15.38 -11.20 -27.13
N GLU A 3 -14.23 -11.09 -27.81
CA GLU A 3 -13.05 -10.39 -27.27
C GLU A 3 -13.30 -8.91 -26.93
N PHE A 4 -14.13 -8.22 -27.72
CA PHE A 4 -14.49 -6.82 -27.45
C PHE A 4 -15.36 -6.69 -26.19
N VAL A 5 -16.19 -7.69 -25.91
CA VAL A 5 -17.00 -7.72 -24.68
C VAL A 5 -16.11 -7.98 -23.47
N ASP A 6 -15.15 -8.90 -23.57
CA ASP A 6 -14.21 -9.18 -22.46
C ASP A 6 -13.30 -7.98 -22.17
N ILE A 7 -12.84 -7.28 -23.20
CA ILE A 7 -12.08 -6.03 -23.05
C ILE A 7 -12.96 -4.92 -22.45
N ALA A 8 -14.22 -4.79 -22.87
CA ALA A 8 -15.15 -3.81 -22.33
C ALA A 8 -15.48 -4.09 -20.86
N VAL A 9 -15.67 -5.35 -20.48
CA VAL A 9 -15.90 -5.78 -19.08
C VAL A 9 -14.65 -5.55 -18.25
N PHE A 10 -13.46 -5.86 -18.76
CA PHE A 10 -12.19 -5.56 -18.11
C PHE A 10 -12.06 -4.06 -17.81
N TRP A 11 -12.27 -3.21 -18.82
CA TRP A 11 -12.21 -1.76 -18.64
C TRP A 11 -13.32 -1.23 -17.75
N ALA A 12 -14.52 -1.80 -17.79
CA ALA A 12 -15.61 -1.45 -16.88
C ALA A 12 -15.27 -1.77 -15.43
N VAL A 13 -14.62 -2.92 -15.15
CA VAL A 13 -14.17 -3.28 -13.79
C VAL A 13 -13.01 -2.39 -13.34
N VAL A 14 -12.05 -2.09 -14.23
CA VAL A 14 -10.93 -1.17 -13.94
C VAL A 14 -11.45 0.24 -13.68
N LEU A 15 -12.33 0.77 -14.53
CA LEU A 15 -12.95 2.09 -14.36
C LEU A 15 -13.85 2.12 -13.14
N ALA A 16 -14.62 1.06 -12.85
CA ALA A 16 -15.40 0.99 -11.63
C ALA A 16 -14.49 1.01 -10.40
N GLY A 17 -13.39 0.28 -10.39
CA GLY A 17 -12.38 0.34 -9.32
C GLY A 17 -11.81 1.74 -9.14
N ILE A 18 -11.37 2.36 -10.24
CA ILE A 18 -10.82 3.73 -10.24
C ILE A 18 -11.87 4.75 -9.79
N CYS A 19 -13.11 4.68 -10.30
CA CYS A 19 -14.21 5.58 -9.95
C CYS A 19 -14.66 5.40 -8.50
N LEU A 20 -14.74 4.16 -8.00
CA LEU A 20 -15.10 3.90 -6.61
C LEU A 20 -14.02 4.44 -5.66
N LEU A 21 -12.74 4.32 -6.04
CA LEU A 21 -11.63 4.90 -5.29
C LEU A 21 -11.57 6.43 -5.39
N ALA A 22 -11.83 7.00 -6.57
CA ALA A 22 -11.84 8.44 -6.80
C ALA A 22 -13.02 9.15 -6.11
N ARG A 23 -14.10 8.43 -5.81
CA ARG A 23 -15.29 8.97 -5.13
C ARG A 23 -15.10 9.12 -3.62
N PHE A 24 -14.06 8.52 -3.05
CA PHE A 24 -13.68 8.67 -1.64
C PHE A 24 -12.23 9.16 -1.44
N PRO A 25 -11.87 10.35 -1.97
CA PRO A 25 -10.51 10.88 -1.88
C PRO A 25 -10.08 11.21 -0.43
N GLU A 26 -11.04 11.53 0.44
CA GLU A 26 -10.87 11.81 1.87
C GLU A 26 -10.80 10.54 2.75
N SER A 27 -11.14 9.37 2.21
CA SER A 27 -11.02 8.12 2.97
C SER A 27 -9.54 7.78 3.19
N TRP A 28 -9.23 7.09 4.30
CA TRP A 28 -7.85 6.63 4.59
C TRP A 28 -7.21 5.90 3.40
N LEU A 29 -8.01 5.11 2.65
CA LEU A 29 -7.59 4.41 1.44
C LEU A 29 -7.33 5.36 0.26
N GLY A 30 -8.19 6.35 0.05
CA GLY A 30 -8.00 7.39 -0.98
C GLY A 30 -6.75 8.23 -0.74
N ARG A 31 -6.46 8.59 0.52
CA ARG A 31 -5.23 9.30 0.89
C ARG A 31 -3.98 8.47 0.66
N ILE A 32 -4.00 7.16 0.91
CA ILE A 32 -2.84 6.29 0.67
C ILE A 32 -2.53 6.19 -0.83
N LEU A 33 -3.57 6.05 -1.67
CA LEU A 33 -3.42 5.79 -3.11
C LEU A 33 -3.17 7.07 -3.94
N PHE A 34 -3.73 8.22 -3.54
CA PHE A 34 -3.62 9.50 -4.24
C PHE A 34 -2.67 10.52 -3.57
N ALA A 35 -2.10 10.24 -2.38
CA ALA A 35 -1.05 11.09 -1.85
C ALA A 35 0.20 11.00 -2.73
N ARG A 36 0.40 12.04 -3.55
CA ARG A 36 1.54 12.23 -4.45
C ARG A 36 2.91 12.19 -3.76
N LEU A 37 2.96 12.30 -2.44
CA LEU A 37 4.17 12.28 -1.62
C LEU A 37 3.88 11.47 -0.36
N GLY A 38 4.72 10.47 -0.07
CA GLY A 38 4.66 9.74 1.21
C GLY A 38 4.76 10.69 2.42
N PRO A 39 4.60 10.19 3.65
CA PRO A 39 4.55 11.03 4.84
C PRO A 39 5.76 11.98 4.90
N LEU A 40 5.48 13.28 5.00
CA LEU A 40 6.51 14.32 5.14
C LEU A 40 7.03 14.38 6.58
N PRO A 41 8.33 14.71 6.78
CA PRO A 41 8.91 14.85 8.10
C PRO A 41 8.33 16.07 8.81
N ILE A 42 7.87 15.88 10.04
CA ILE A 42 7.39 16.98 10.90
C ILE A 42 8.57 17.49 11.73
N ARG A 43 8.71 18.82 11.87
CA ARG A 43 9.79 19.41 12.69
C ARG A 43 9.67 18.93 14.14
N GLY A 44 10.77 18.40 14.70
CA GLY A 44 10.82 17.86 16.06
C GLY A 44 10.28 16.43 16.21
N GLU A 45 9.85 15.79 15.12
CA GLU A 45 9.37 14.40 15.15
C GLU A 45 10.53 13.41 15.36
N LEU A 46 10.33 12.44 16.27
CA LEU A 46 11.24 11.31 16.43
C LEU A 46 11.33 10.54 15.11
N ARG A 47 12.55 10.19 14.70
CA ARG A 47 12.79 9.48 13.44
C ARG A 47 12.14 8.10 13.44
N SER A 48 11.98 7.46 14.60
CA SER A 48 11.17 6.24 14.76
C SER A 48 9.70 6.45 14.40
N ARG A 49 9.08 7.55 14.83
CA ARG A 49 7.67 7.88 14.51
C ARG A 49 7.49 8.17 13.01
N TYR A 50 8.43 8.91 12.42
CA TYR A 50 8.44 9.15 10.98
C TYR A 50 8.51 7.86 10.17
N LEU A 51 9.41 6.94 10.53
CA LEU A 51 9.53 5.63 9.87
C LEU A 51 8.29 4.75 10.10
N LEU A 52 7.67 4.83 11.28
CA LEU A 52 6.42 4.10 11.55
C LEU A 52 5.28 4.58 10.62
N ARG A 53 5.19 5.89 10.36
CA ARG A 53 4.23 6.45 9.40
C ARG A 53 4.48 5.94 7.98
N TRP A 54 5.75 5.84 7.58
CA TRP A 54 6.13 5.19 6.32
C TRP A 54 5.74 3.71 6.27
N GLY A 55 5.90 2.99 7.40
CA GLY A 55 5.45 1.61 7.55
C GLY A 55 3.95 1.44 7.36
N LEU A 56 3.15 2.29 8.02
CA LEU A 56 1.69 2.30 7.88
C LEU A 56 1.25 2.68 6.47
N PHE A 57 1.95 3.63 5.84
CA PHE A 57 1.68 4.00 4.45
C PHE A 57 1.90 2.81 3.51
N GLY A 58 3.04 2.13 3.59
CA GLY A 58 3.30 0.91 2.80
C GLY A 58 2.33 -0.23 3.12
N GLY A 59 1.93 -0.39 4.38
CA GLY A 59 0.94 -1.37 4.81
C GLY A 59 -0.45 -1.11 4.20
N GLY A 60 -0.84 0.15 4.07
CA GLY A 60 -2.07 0.55 3.38
C GLY A 60 -2.09 0.13 1.91
N TRP A 61 -0.97 0.34 1.19
CA TRP A 61 -0.81 -0.12 -0.20
C TRP A 61 -0.88 -1.64 -0.32
N PHE A 62 -0.29 -2.37 0.61
CA PHE A 62 -0.39 -3.83 0.65
C PHE A 62 -1.84 -4.29 0.81
N VAL A 63 -2.59 -3.72 1.77
CA VAL A 63 -4.01 -4.06 1.98
C VAL A 63 -4.84 -3.76 0.72
N GLN A 64 -4.58 -2.65 0.04
CA GLN A 64 -5.23 -2.32 -1.24
C GLN A 64 -4.92 -3.34 -2.32
N ALA A 65 -3.67 -3.77 -2.45
CA ALA A 65 -3.29 -4.79 -3.43
C ALA A 65 -3.97 -6.14 -3.14
N ILE A 66 -4.11 -6.53 -1.86
CA ILE A 66 -4.86 -7.74 -1.48
C ILE A 66 -6.35 -7.62 -1.82
N LEU A 67 -6.97 -6.46 -1.60
CA LEU A 67 -8.36 -6.23 -2.01
C LEU A 67 -8.54 -6.31 -3.52
N VAL A 68 -7.62 -5.73 -4.30
CA VAL A 68 -7.62 -5.84 -5.77
C VAL A 68 -7.47 -7.29 -6.21
N LEU A 69 -6.60 -8.07 -5.56
CA LEU A 69 -6.47 -9.52 -5.82
C LEU A 69 -7.77 -10.26 -5.53
N ALA A 70 -8.43 -9.97 -4.41
CA ALA A 70 -9.70 -10.59 -4.05
C ALA A 70 -10.80 -10.30 -5.08
N ILE A 71 -10.85 -9.07 -5.60
CA ILE A 71 -11.78 -8.67 -6.67
C ILE A 71 -11.50 -9.46 -7.95
N GLY A 72 -10.23 -9.60 -8.36
CA GLY A 72 -9.89 -10.39 -9.55
C GLY A 72 -10.19 -11.87 -9.37
N ALA A 73 -9.94 -12.43 -8.18
CA ALA A 73 -10.31 -13.81 -7.88
C ALA A 73 -11.84 -14.02 -7.96
N ALA A 74 -12.63 -13.06 -7.48
CA ALA A 74 -14.08 -13.08 -7.63
C ALA A 74 -14.51 -12.97 -9.10
N ALA A 75 -13.89 -12.09 -9.88
CA ALA A 75 -14.14 -11.94 -11.31
C ALA A 75 -13.86 -13.24 -12.08
N LEU A 76 -12.74 -13.91 -11.77
CA LEU A 76 -12.37 -15.19 -12.37
C LEU A 76 -13.39 -16.31 -12.07
N ARG A 77 -13.98 -16.31 -10.87
CA ARG A 77 -15.04 -17.26 -10.50
C ARG A 77 -16.34 -17.01 -11.25
N LEU A 78 -16.68 -15.74 -11.51
CA LEU A 78 -17.88 -15.35 -12.23
C LEU A 78 -17.76 -15.55 -13.74
N GLN A 79 -16.56 -15.33 -14.28
CA GLN A 79 -16.27 -15.42 -15.71
C GLN A 79 -14.94 -16.15 -15.95
N PRO A 80 -14.96 -17.49 -16.05
CA PRO A 80 -13.74 -18.28 -16.19
C PRO A 80 -12.96 -17.99 -17.48
N GLY A 81 -13.60 -17.44 -18.51
CA GLY A 81 -12.94 -17.00 -19.75
C GLY A 81 -11.88 -15.91 -19.54
N LEU A 82 -11.89 -15.22 -18.39
CA LEU A 82 -10.80 -14.30 -18.02
C LEU A 82 -9.44 -15.00 -17.86
N ALA A 83 -9.43 -16.31 -17.59
CA ALA A 83 -8.20 -17.10 -17.52
C ALA A 83 -7.45 -17.19 -18.87
N GLU A 84 -8.17 -17.04 -19.98
CA GLU A 84 -7.59 -17.08 -21.33
C GLU A 84 -7.02 -15.72 -21.75
N SER A 85 -7.40 -14.65 -21.06
CA SER A 85 -6.89 -13.31 -21.31
C SER A 85 -5.49 -13.14 -20.73
N LEU A 86 -4.49 -13.04 -21.61
CA LEU A 86 -3.11 -12.76 -21.23
C LEU A 86 -3.00 -11.50 -20.37
N TYR A 87 -3.76 -10.45 -20.70
CA TYR A 87 -3.74 -9.18 -19.94
C TYR A 87 -4.23 -9.36 -18.51
N PHE A 88 -5.30 -10.15 -18.33
CA PHE A 88 -5.83 -10.45 -17.01
C PHE A 88 -4.81 -11.24 -16.18
N LEU A 89 -4.22 -12.29 -16.76
CA LEU A 89 -3.17 -13.08 -16.12
C LEU A 89 -1.97 -12.23 -15.72
N VAL A 90 -1.42 -11.42 -16.63
CA VAL A 90 -0.25 -10.58 -16.33
C VAL A 90 -0.58 -9.58 -15.23
N LEU A 91 -1.72 -8.90 -15.32
CA LEU A 91 -2.09 -7.89 -14.34
C LEU A 91 -2.34 -8.51 -12.94
N TRP A 92 -3.18 -9.54 -12.86
CA TRP A 92 -3.62 -10.10 -11.57
C TRP A 92 -2.69 -11.16 -10.99
N ALA A 93 -1.98 -11.95 -11.80
CA ALA A 93 -1.07 -12.98 -11.30
C ALA A 93 0.38 -12.48 -11.15
N VAL A 94 0.76 -11.39 -11.81
CA VAL A 94 2.15 -10.88 -11.77
C VAL A 94 2.21 -9.46 -11.21
N VAL A 95 1.56 -8.49 -11.85
CA VAL A 95 1.72 -7.07 -11.52
C VAL A 95 1.19 -6.75 -10.12
N VAL A 96 -0.06 -7.10 -9.82
CA VAL A 96 -0.67 -6.81 -8.51
C VAL A 96 0.08 -7.52 -7.36
N PRO A 97 0.44 -8.83 -7.47
CA PRO A 97 1.27 -9.49 -6.46
C PRO A 97 2.65 -8.84 -6.28
N LEU A 98 3.30 -8.41 -7.37
CA LEU A 98 4.59 -7.73 -7.29
C LEU A 98 4.49 -6.40 -6.55
N PHE A 99 3.47 -5.59 -6.86
CA PHE A 99 3.18 -4.36 -6.12
C PHE A 99 2.90 -4.62 -4.64
N ALA A 100 2.12 -5.66 -4.33
CA ALA A 100 1.86 -6.09 -2.96
C ALA A 100 3.16 -6.45 -2.23
N ALA A 101 4.03 -7.23 -2.86
CA ALA A 101 5.31 -7.63 -2.30
C ALA A 101 6.21 -6.41 -2.01
N ILE A 102 6.35 -5.49 -2.97
CA ILE A 102 7.14 -4.26 -2.80
C ILE A 102 6.59 -3.40 -1.65
N ALA A 103 5.28 -3.21 -1.60
CA ALA A 103 4.62 -2.44 -0.54
C ALA A 103 4.83 -3.08 0.84
N LEU A 104 4.70 -4.41 0.93
CA LEU A 104 4.92 -5.16 2.16
C LEU A 104 6.38 -5.10 2.61
N SER A 105 7.33 -5.30 1.70
CA SER A 105 8.77 -5.21 2.01
C SER A 105 9.14 -3.80 2.49
N GLY A 106 8.66 -2.75 1.81
CA GLY A 106 8.88 -1.37 2.24
C GLY A 106 8.28 -1.09 3.62
N SER A 107 7.07 -1.61 3.88
CA SER A 107 6.40 -1.49 5.18
C SER A 107 7.19 -2.17 6.30
N LEU A 108 7.60 -3.42 6.11
CA LEU A 108 8.36 -4.21 7.09
C LEU A 108 9.73 -3.59 7.38
N LEU A 109 10.43 -3.10 6.36
CA LEU A 109 11.71 -2.41 6.53
C LEU A 109 11.54 -1.11 7.34
N ALA A 110 10.51 -0.33 7.04
CA ALA A 110 10.24 0.92 7.76
C ALA A 110 9.85 0.67 9.22
N VAL A 111 9.00 -0.32 9.48
CA VAL A 111 8.63 -0.75 10.85
C VAL A 111 9.83 -1.32 11.59
N GLY A 112 10.60 -2.21 10.97
CA GLY A 112 11.81 -2.79 11.54
C GLY A 112 12.83 -1.71 11.91
N ALA A 113 13.08 -0.75 11.01
CA ALA A 113 13.97 0.38 11.28
C ALA A 113 13.44 1.30 12.39
N ALA A 114 12.12 1.51 12.47
CA ALA A 114 11.48 2.29 13.54
C ALA A 114 11.67 1.61 14.90
N LEU A 115 11.39 0.30 14.98
CA LEU A 115 11.55 -0.50 16.20
C LEU A 115 13.03 -0.55 16.61
N TRP A 116 13.94 -0.84 15.68
CA TRP A 116 15.38 -0.84 15.96
C TRP A 116 15.83 0.50 16.56
N ARG A 117 15.41 1.63 15.97
CA ARG A 117 15.77 2.97 16.49
C ARG A 117 15.17 3.26 17.86
N ARG A 118 13.97 2.77 18.14
CA ARG A 118 13.28 2.96 19.43
C ARG A 118 13.87 2.08 20.55
N TYR A 119 14.24 0.84 20.25
CA TYR A 119 14.67 -0.13 21.27
C TYR A 119 16.19 -0.24 21.41
N ILE A 120 16.95 -0.06 20.34
CA ILE A 120 18.41 -0.30 20.33
C ILE A 120 19.19 0.97 19.92
N GLY A 121 18.60 1.84 19.09
CA GLY A 121 19.25 3.01 18.51
C GLY A 121 19.22 4.31 19.33
N ALA A 122 19.73 5.39 18.70
CA ALA A 122 20.07 6.68 19.27
C ALA A 122 18.97 7.42 20.07
N GLU A 123 17.69 7.07 19.89
CA GLU A 123 16.57 7.74 20.58
C GLU A 123 16.49 7.36 22.07
N ARG A 124 16.92 6.15 22.47
CA ARG A 124 17.10 5.83 23.91
C ARG A 124 18.16 6.72 24.56
N ARG A 125 19.27 6.99 23.85
CA ARG A 125 20.40 7.77 24.38
C ARG A 125 20.07 9.27 24.44
N ALA A 126 19.30 9.77 23.47
CA ALA A 126 18.82 11.16 23.47
C ALA A 126 17.83 11.44 24.61
N GLY A 127 16.90 10.52 24.89
CA GLY A 127 15.99 10.60 26.03
C GLY A 127 16.72 10.60 27.39
N SER A 128 17.71 9.70 27.58
CA SER A 128 18.54 9.68 28.80
C SER A 128 19.37 10.95 29.00
N ARG A 129 19.93 11.54 27.93
CA ARG A 129 20.71 12.80 28.05
C ARG A 129 19.84 14.00 28.38
N SER A 130 18.61 14.08 27.84
CA SER A 130 17.70 15.19 28.17
C SER A 130 17.26 15.19 29.64
N HIS A 131 17.10 14.01 30.24
CA HIS A 131 16.82 13.87 31.67
C HIS A 131 18.05 14.14 32.56
N ALA A 132 19.25 13.82 32.09
CA ALA A 132 20.48 14.08 32.84
C ALA A 132 20.96 15.54 32.82
N VAL A 133 20.46 16.37 31.89
CA VAL A 133 20.77 17.82 31.81
C VAL A 133 19.77 18.66 32.62
N GLN A 134 18.67 18.07 33.09
CA GLN A 134 17.64 18.73 33.90
C GLN A 134 17.71 18.38 35.41
N ALA A 135 18.66 17.54 35.82
CA ALA A 135 18.93 17.18 37.22
C ALA A 135 20.26 17.79 37.65
#